data_AF-A0A7S2UC73-F1
#
_entry.id   AF-A0A7S2UC73-F1
#
_cell.length_a   1.000
_cell.length_b   1.000
_cell.length_c   1.000
_cell.angle_alpha   90.00
_cell.angle_beta   90.00
_cell.angle_gamma   90.00
#
_symmetry.space_group_name_H-M   'P 1'
#
loop_
_entity.id
_entity.type
_entity.pdbx_description
1 polymer ?
#
loop_
_entity_poly.entity_id
_entity_poly.type
_entity_poly.pdbx_seq_one_letter_code
_entity_poly.pdbx_strand_id
1 'polypeptide(L)'
;MGSEDEPNDKISHSNFEVGDVGLFMPTGRGTGGKRTYVAFHSSCPHRYLSTDSIDGTHDFVLGRIVYQEDLVAGARGTDSNPYGLNVGTKFWVLTVEVIRVP
;
A
#
# COMPACT_ATOMS: atom_id res chain seq x y z
N MET A 1 -36.03 -2.66 -5.04
CA MET A 1 -35.27 -2.42 -6.28
C MET A 1 -33.82 -2.51 -5.86
N GLY A 2 -33.24 -3.70 -5.95
CA GLY A 2 -31.92 -4.00 -5.40
C GLY A 2 -30.84 -3.42 -6.30
N SER A 3 -30.12 -2.44 -5.81
CA SER A 3 -28.71 -2.27 -6.15
C SER A 3 -27.97 -2.68 -4.89
N GLU A 4 -27.81 -3.98 -4.71
CA GLU A 4 -26.94 -4.54 -3.69
C GLU A 4 -25.56 -3.92 -3.88
N ASP A 5 -24.99 -3.39 -2.80
CA ASP A 5 -23.58 -3.03 -2.66
C ASP A 5 -22.72 -4.29 -2.91
N GLU A 6 -22.69 -4.79 -4.15
CA GLU A 6 -21.73 -5.80 -4.53
C GLU A 6 -20.34 -5.18 -4.34
N PRO A 7 -19.45 -5.86 -3.61
CA PRO A 7 -18.08 -5.39 -3.46
C PRO A 7 -17.49 -5.22 -4.86
N ASN A 8 -17.24 -3.97 -5.24
CA ASN A 8 -16.63 -3.67 -6.53
C ASN A 8 -15.20 -4.20 -6.52
N ASP A 9 -14.99 -5.37 -7.15
CA ASP A 9 -13.68 -6.04 -7.25
C ASP A 9 -12.75 -5.41 -8.30
N LYS A 10 -13.07 -4.20 -8.78
CA LYS A 10 -12.20 -3.43 -9.67
C LYS A 10 -11.03 -2.85 -8.88
N ILE A 11 -9.85 -2.92 -9.46
CA ILE A 11 -8.63 -2.38 -8.87
C ILE A 11 -8.52 -0.88 -9.17
N SER A 12 -8.37 -0.07 -8.12
CA SER A 12 -8.04 1.35 -8.23
C SER A 12 -6.57 1.54 -8.57
N HIS A 13 -6.25 2.49 -9.48
CA HIS A 13 -4.90 2.74 -9.99
C HIS A 13 -4.50 4.23 -10.02
N SER A 14 -5.38 5.13 -9.58
CA SER A 14 -5.22 6.58 -9.77
C SER A 14 -5.62 7.43 -8.56
N ASN A 15 -6.65 7.04 -7.83
CA ASN A 15 -7.01 7.63 -6.53
C ASN A 15 -7.43 6.48 -5.62
N PHE A 16 -6.88 6.43 -4.41
CA PHE A 16 -7.19 5.38 -3.46
C PHE A 16 -7.96 5.99 -2.29
N GLU A 17 -9.14 5.44 -2.03
CA GLU A 17 -9.98 5.76 -0.88
C GLU A 17 -10.20 4.53 0.00
N VAL A 18 -10.70 4.75 1.22
CA VAL A 18 -11.12 3.63 2.08
C VAL A 18 -12.25 2.89 1.38
N GLY A 19 -12.14 1.57 1.27
CA GLY A 19 -13.05 0.71 0.54
C GLY A 19 -12.54 0.27 -0.83
N ASP A 20 -11.56 0.96 -1.41
CA ASP A 20 -10.98 0.61 -2.71
C ASP A 20 -10.10 -0.63 -2.65
N VAL A 21 -10.03 -1.36 -3.76
CA VAL A 21 -9.11 -2.49 -3.91
C VAL A 21 -7.82 -2.01 -4.58
N GLY A 22 -6.70 -2.26 -3.93
CA GLY A 22 -5.36 -1.99 -4.45
C GLY A 22 -4.60 -3.27 -4.78
N LEU A 23 -3.81 -3.23 -5.86
CA LEU A 23 -2.78 -4.22 -6.16
C LEU A 23 -1.45 -3.72 -5.63
N PHE A 24 -0.80 -4.48 -4.76
CA PHE A 24 0.48 -4.13 -4.15
C PHE A 24 1.58 -5.06 -4.64
N MET A 25 2.63 -4.47 -5.17
CA MET A 25 3.75 -5.18 -5.77
C MET A 25 4.97 -5.09 -4.85
N PRO A 26 5.71 -6.18 -4.62
CA PRO A 26 6.94 -6.14 -3.85
C PRO A 26 7.96 -5.28 -4.60
N THR A 27 8.60 -4.39 -3.85
CA THR A 27 9.77 -3.66 -4.31
C THR A 27 11.02 -4.47 -3.96
N GLY A 28 12.01 -4.48 -4.86
CA GLY A 28 13.24 -5.27 -4.66
C GLY A 28 14.15 -4.78 -3.53
N ARG A 29 13.72 -3.77 -2.75
CA ARG A 29 14.48 -3.16 -1.65
C ARG A 29 13.54 -2.94 -0.48
N GLY A 30 13.75 -3.66 0.61
CA GLY A 30 13.15 -3.33 1.89
C GLY A 30 14.17 -3.41 3.00
N THR A 31 13.88 -2.72 4.10
CA THR A 31 14.77 -2.53 5.23
C THR A 31 14.69 -3.75 6.16
N GLY A 32 15.83 -4.25 6.64
CA GLY A 32 15.85 -5.36 7.60
C GLY A 32 15.39 -6.72 7.04
N GLY A 33 15.51 -6.96 5.74
CA GLY A 33 15.17 -8.24 5.11
C GLY A 33 13.67 -8.47 4.84
N LYS A 34 12.79 -7.53 5.25
CA LYS A 34 11.37 -7.54 4.88
C LYS A 34 11.19 -6.89 3.52
N ARG A 35 10.34 -7.46 2.64
CA ARG A 35 9.98 -6.81 1.37
C ARG A 35 9.01 -5.66 1.64
N THR A 36 9.27 -4.51 1.04
CA THR A 36 8.33 -3.39 1.02
C THR A 36 7.41 -3.55 -0.18
N TYR A 37 6.10 -3.36 -0.01
CA TYR A 37 5.16 -3.40 -1.13
C TYR A 37 4.63 -2.00 -1.41
N VAL A 38 4.45 -1.70 -2.70
CA VAL A 38 3.93 -0.43 -3.20
C VAL A 38 2.68 -0.69 -4.02
N ALA A 39 1.67 0.15 -3.85
CA ALA A 39 0.45 0.10 -4.64
C ALA A 39 0.75 0.43 -6.12
N PHE A 40 0.25 -0.40 -7.02
CA PHE A 40 0.27 -0.13 -8.45
C PHE A 40 -0.56 1.13 -8.72
N HIS A 41 0.10 2.18 -9.20
CA HIS A 41 -0.51 3.47 -9.40
C HIS A 41 0.09 4.17 -10.62
N SER A 42 -0.77 4.76 -11.46
CA SER A 42 -0.37 5.40 -12.71
C SER A 42 0.35 6.74 -12.57
N SER A 43 0.32 7.36 -11.38
CA SER A 43 0.80 8.74 -11.18
C SER A 43 1.30 9.08 -9.77
N CYS A 44 1.07 8.25 -8.75
CA CYS A 44 1.49 8.52 -7.38
C CYS A 44 2.16 7.29 -6.74
N PRO A 45 3.49 7.17 -6.78
CA PRO A 45 4.18 5.93 -6.42
C PRO A 45 4.42 5.74 -4.91
N HIS A 46 4.20 6.75 -4.08
CA HIS A 46 4.56 6.70 -2.65
C HIS A 46 3.41 6.17 -1.76
N ARG A 47 2.77 5.08 -2.18
CA ARG A 47 1.72 4.42 -1.42
C ARG A 47 2.18 3.02 -1.05
N TYR A 48 2.48 2.82 0.22
CA TYR A 48 3.09 1.61 0.74
C TYR A 48 2.06 0.75 1.45
N LEU A 49 2.20 -0.56 1.35
CA LEU A 49 1.42 -1.50 2.16
C LEU A 49 1.94 -1.52 3.60
N SER A 50 1.05 -1.46 4.58
CA SER A 50 1.41 -1.74 5.97
C SER A 50 1.90 -3.18 6.12
N THR A 51 3.05 -3.38 6.77
CA THR A 51 3.57 -4.73 7.02
C THR A 51 2.69 -5.55 7.95
N ASP A 52 1.82 -4.89 8.72
CA ASP A 52 0.92 -5.56 9.66
C ASP A 52 -0.30 -6.15 8.93
N SER A 53 -0.52 -5.80 7.66
CA SER A 53 -1.62 -6.33 6.84
C SER A 53 -1.32 -7.69 6.21
N ILE A 54 -0.07 -8.16 6.23
CA ILE A 54 0.32 -9.40 5.56
C ILE A 54 1.31 -10.21 6.39
N ASP A 55 1.21 -11.53 6.27
CA ASP A 55 2.16 -12.46 6.88
C ASP A 55 3.12 -13.02 5.83
N GLY A 56 4.42 -12.77 6.00
CA GLY A 56 5.45 -13.36 5.15
C GLY A 56 5.71 -12.57 3.85
N THR A 57 6.03 -13.30 2.78
CA THR A 57 6.46 -12.72 1.50
C THR A 57 5.63 -13.29 0.36
N HIS A 58 5.05 -12.40 -0.43
CA HIS A 58 4.19 -12.71 -1.56
C HIS A 58 4.72 -12.06 -2.84
N ASP A 59 4.30 -12.61 -3.99
CA ASP A 59 4.62 -12.05 -5.30
C ASP A 59 3.78 -10.80 -5.61
N PHE A 60 2.58 -10.73 -5.05
CA PHE A 60 1.73 -9.55 -5.01
C PHE A 60 0.70 -9.70 -3.89
N VAL A 61 0.08 -8.59 -3.49
CA VAL A 61 -1.03 -8.58 -2.53
C VAL A 61 -2.19 -7.84 -3.16
N LEU A 62 -3.37 -8.46 -3.17
CA LEU A 62 -4.61 -7.77 -3.48
C LEU A 62 -5.34 -7.50 -2.17
N GLY A 63 -5.59 -6.23 -1.86
CA GLY A 63 -6.19 -5.86 -0.58
C GLY A 63 -7.18 -4.71 -0.70
N ARG A 64 -8.23 -4.76 0.13
CA ARG A 64 -9.17 -3.67 0.30
C ARG A 64 -8.65 -2.70 1.34
N ILE A 65 -8.53 -1.43 0.99
CA ILE A 65 -8.01 -0.40 1.88
C ILE A 65 -9.02 -0.14 3.00
N VAL A 66 -8.60 -0.36 4.24
CA VAL A 66 -9.42 -0.08 5.44
C VAL A 66 -8.95 1.16 6.17
N TYR A 67 -7.69 1.56 5.99
CA TYR A 67 -7.13 2.76 6.57
C TYR A 67 -5.99 3.31 5.72
N GLN A 68 -5.83 4.64 5.74
CA GLN A 68 -4.73 5.33 5.08
C GLN A 68 -4.12 6.33 6.04
N GLU A 69 -2.82 6.23 6.24
CA GLU A 69 -2.05 7.20 7.00
C GLU A 69 -1.28 8.10 6.04
N ASP A 70 -1.37 9.42 6.21
CA ASP A 70 -0.59 10.37 5.42
C ASP A 70 0.62 10.89 6.22
N LEU A 71 1.80 10.72 5.63
CA LEU A 71 3.08 10.92 6.31
C LEU A 71 4.02 11.76 5.44
N VAL A 72 5.03 12.33 6.09
CA VAL A 72 6.08 13.11 5.44
C VAL A 72 7.43 12.50 5.78
N ALA A 73 8.23 12.23 4.75
CA ALA A 73 9.51 11.57 4.90
C ALA A 73 10.48 12.42 5.73
N GLY A 74 10.92 11.86 6.86
CA GLY A 74 12.00 12.41 7.68
C GLY A 74 13.40 12.15 7.10
N ALA A 75 14.43 12.22 7.95
CA ALA A 75 15.80 11.91 7.55
C ALA A 75 15.92 10.47 7.02
N ARG A 76 16.69 10.24 5.95
CA ARG A 76 16.85 8.89 5.39
C ARG A 76 17.46 7.94 6.41
N GLY A 77 16.90 6.73 6.54
CA GLY A 77 17.40 5.70 7.45
C GLY A 77 16.84 5.78 8.87
N THR A 78 15.89 6.67 9.13
CA THR A 78 15.09 6.68 10.37
C THR A 78 13.76 5.96 10.18
N ASP A 79 13.07 5.66 11.28
CA ASP A 79 11.74 5.05 11.27
C ASP A 79 10.68 5.92 10.58
N SER A 80 10.92 7.23 10.50
CA SER A 80 10.08 8.19 9.76
C SER A 80 10.35 8.25 8.25
N ASN A 81 11.33 7.49 7.76
CA ASN A 81 11.62 7.35 6.33
C ASN A 81 12.24 5.97 6.02
N PRO A 82 11.49 4.89 6.26
CA PRO A 82 11.98 3.53 6.05
C PRO A 82 12.16 3.22 4.55
N TYR A 83 11.50 3.97 3.67
CA TYR A 83 11.49 3.78 2.23
C TYR A 83 12.60 4.56 1.49
N GLY A 84 13.41 5.33 2.23
CA GLY A 84 14.55 6.07 1.67
C GLY A 84 14.14 7.17 0.69
N LEU A 85 12.97 7.77 0.88
CA LEU A 85 12.46 8.91 0.11
C LEU A 85 13.30 10.17 0.36
N ASN A 86 13.18 11.18 -0.50
CA ASN A 86 13.73 12.50 -0.22
C ASN A 86 13.00 13.10 1.00
N VAL A 87 13.75 13.82 1.84
CA VAL A 87 13.18 14.50 3.02
C VAL A 87 12.10 15.47 2.56
N GLY A 88 10.96 15.47 3.25
CA GLY A 88 9.80 16.31 2.91
C GLY A 88 8.86 15.70 1.86
N THR A 89 9.20 14.55 1.26
CA THR A 89 8.29 13.85 0.34
C THR A 89 7.06 13.33 1.09
N LYS A 90 5.87 13.67 0.61
CA LYS A 90 4.61 13.10 1.09
C LYS A 90 4.46 11.65 0.61
N PHE A 91 4.08 10.77 1.52
CA PHE A 91 3.79 9.37 1.25
C PHE A 91 2.61 8.89 2.08
N TRP A 92 2.10 7.70 1.75
CA TRP A 92 1.01 7.06 2.45
C TRP A 92 1.36 5.64 2.83
N VAL A 93 0.88 5.22 4.00
CA VAL A 93 0.86 3.81 4.40
C VAL A 93 -0.60 3.36 4.40
N LEU A 94 -0.87 2.29 3.66
CA LEU A 94 -2.19 1.74 3.43
C LEU A 94 -2.32 0.44 4.22
N THR A 95 -3.23 0.43 5.18
CA THR A 95 -3.65 -0.81 5.85
C THR A 95 -4.78 -1.41 5.04
N VAL A 96 -4.65 -2.70 4.74
CA VAL A 96 -5.62 -3.42 3.92
C VAL A 96 -6.10 -4.69 4.60
N GLU A 97 -7.33 -5.08 4.28
CA GLU A 97 -7.79 -6.45 4.43
C GLU A 97 -7.41 -7.23 3.18
N VAL A 98 -6.67 -8.32 3.37
CA VAL A 98 -6.18 -9.15 2.25
C VAL A 98 -7.35 -9.90 1.62
N ILE A 99 -7.59 -9.65 0.34
CA ILE A 99 -8.53 -10.41 -0.49
C ILE A 99 -7.83 -11.63 -1.07
N ARG A 100 -6.61 -11.44 -1.57
CA ARG A 100 -5.84 -12.51 -2.21
C ARG A 100 -4.34 -12.29 -2.03
N VAL A 101 -3.68 -13.38 -1.66
CA VAL A 101 -2.23 -13.56 -1.72
C VAL A 101 -1.95 -14.88 -2.44
N PRO A 102 -1.07 -14.92 -3.46
CA PRO A 102 -0.55 -16.15 -4.02
C PRO A 102 0.51 -16.79 -3.10
#